data_AF-A0AAQ4DB99-F1
#
_entry.id   AF-A0AAQ4DB99-F1
#
_cell.length_a   1.000
_cell.length_b   1.000
_cell.length_c   1.000
_cell.angle_alpha   90.00
_cell.angle_beta   90.00
_cell.angle_gamma   90.00
#
_symmetry.space_group_name_H-M   'P 1'
#
loop_
_entity.id
_entity.type
_entity.pdbx_description
1 polymer ?
#
loop_
_entity_poly.entity_id
_entity_poly.type
_entity_poly.pdbx_seq_one_letter_code
_entity_poly.pdbx_strand_id
1 'polypeptide(L)'
;MLKNIDVPPSRQRATEKAAALFRACVRLGSDSSHSEGHQLKRFLSRLGFDFSDMSYDPNFDILDRIASLSFEFGIPAFVKIRLFRSPPKFFDYTLEVTPFPDIGDEFFTPYITSLRQVTIRIFRGHVDARFTPAQANAFYFYEVNEIRIHAGIVQPPVYFQEAPAALNYGALGQIAAHEMMHAFDIWGIAHDERLRPVNFKMTNTMKRYEEKVLCLRASYQEAENASRARTTDAKTDSEGFADFTGLLLAHSALQSLSRWDREAALPGVRLTAKQLFYVAHCRKWCAPPSGPHRRDPKSSYWAARSRCIVPLQNMPQFAADFQCRPGDYMNPRDRCSFW
;
A
#
# COMPACT_ATOMS: atom_id res chain seq x y z
N MET A 1 -19.86 4.92 9.15
CA MET A 1 -20.35 4.15 10.31
C MET A 1 -19.20 3.35 10.92
N LEU A 2 -18.17 4.03 11.45
CA LEU A 2 -17.05 3.44 12.18
C LEU A 2 -16.70 4.37 13.35
N LYS A 3 -17.62 4.49 14.30
CA LYS A 3 -17.36 5.20 15.57
C LYS A 3 -17.43 4.18 16.70
N ASN A 4 -16.34 4.12 17.46
CA ASN A 4 -16.17 3.51 18.77
C ASN A 4 -16.36 1.99 18.84
N ILE A 5 -15.25 1.26 18.79
CA ILE A 5 -15.17 -0.04 19.46
C ILE A 5 -13.83 -0.15 20.18
N ASP A 6 -13.88 -0.07 21.50
CA ASP A 6 -12.81 -0.53 22.39
C ASP A 6 -13.02 -2.04 22.59
N VAL A 7 -12.17 -2.87 21.99
CA VAL A 7 -12.18 -4.33 22.18
C VAL A 7 -10.87 -4.75 22.85
N PRO A 8 -10.91 -5.56 23.92
CA PRO A 8 -9.72 -6.01 24.63
C PRO A 8 -8.69 -6.68 23.70
N PRO A 9 -7.37 -6.43 23.92
CA PRO A 9 -6.30 -6.82 22.99
C PRO A 9 -6.19 -8.32 22.68
N SER A 10 -6.75 -9.20 23.53
CA SER A 10 -6.67 -10.65 23.39
C SER A 10 -7.79 -11.28 22.54
N ARG A 11 -8.80 -10.52 22.10
CA ARG A 11 -9.96 -11.04 21.33
C ARG A 11 -10.20 -10.39 19.96
N GLN A 12 -9.29 -9.51 19.53
CA GLN A 12 -9.45 -8.84 18.23
C GLN A 12 -9.25 -9.82 17.06
N ARG A 13 -10.18 -9.81 16.10
CA ARG A 13 -10.11 -10.61 14.87
C ARG A 13 -8.90 -10.15 14.04
N ALA A 14 -8.34 -11.05 13.22
CA ALA A 14 -7.24 -10.70 12.31
C ALA A 14 -7.54 -9.47 11.44
N THR A 15 -8.79 -9.30 10.99
CA THR A 15 -9.22 -8.13 10.22
C THR A 15 -9.19 -6.83 11.03
N GLU A 16 -9.48 -6.88 12.33
CA GLU A 16 -9.44 -5.73 13.23
C GLU A 16 -8.01 -5.30 13.54
N LYS A 17 -7.10 -6.28 13.70
CA LYS A 17 -5.65 -6.05 13.87
C LYS A 17 -5.00 -5.54 12.59
N ALA A 18 -5.37 -6.08 11.43
CA ALA A 18 -4.97 -5.55 10.14
C ALA A 18 -5.49 -4.10 9.99
N ALA A 19 -6.78 -3.85 10.24
CA ALA A 19 -7.34 -2.50 10.29
C ALA A 19 -6.61 -1.57 11.29
N ALA A 20 -6.12 -2.09 12.43
CA ALA A 20 -5.31 -1.31 13.38
C ALA A 20 -3.91 -1.00 12.85
N LEU A 21 -3.26 -1.94 12.17
CA LEU A 21 -1.99 -1.74 11.44
C LEU A 21 -2.13 -0.60 10.43
N PHE A 22 -3.20 -0.63 9.65
CA PHE A 22 -3.51 0.44 8.69
C PHE A 22 -3.84 1.74 9.37
N ARG A 23 -4.67 1.70 10.42
CA ARG A 23 -4.89 2.87 11.25
C ARG A 23 -3.62 3.38 11.91
N ALA A 24 -2.55 2.62 12.06
CA ALA A 24 -1.28 3.18 12.51
C ALA A 24 -0.54 3.93 11.38
N CYS A 25 -0.66 3.45 10.13
CA CYS A 25 -0.23 4.22 8.95
C CYS A 25 -1.12 5.45 8.70
N VAL A 26 -2.41 5.37 9.05
CA VAL A 26 -3.44 6.39 8.81
C VAL A 26 -3.66 7.34 9.99
N ARG A 27 -3.46 6.97 11.27
CA ARG A 27 -3.51 7.88 12.46
C ARG A 27 -2.43 8.97 12.44
N LEU A 28 -1.76 9.08 11.31
CA LEU A 28 -1.06 10.25 10.84
C LEU A 28 -2.02 11.30 10.21
N GLY A 29 -3.34 11.03 10.13
CA GLY A 29 -4.43 11.85 9.58
C GLY A 29 -5.84 11.26 9.85
N SER A 30 -6.72 12.04 10.49
CA SER A 30 -8.06 11.74 11.07
C SER A 30 -8.01 11.21 12.52
N ASP A 31 -8.55 11.88 13.55
CA ASP A 31 -9.72 12.77 13.60
C ASP A 31 -9.75 13.65 14.90
N SER A 32 -10.31 14.86 14.80
CA SER A 32 -10.95 15.67 15.88
C SER A 32 -10.16 16.25 17.08
N SER A 33 -8.82 16.28 17.08
CA SER A 33 -8.08 17.26 17.88
C SER A 33 -6.87 17.77 17.12
N HIS A 34 -6.52 19.06 17.27
CA HIS A 34 -5.53 19.81 16.50
C HIS A 34 -4.05 19.29 16.53
N SER A 35 -3.78 18.00 16.68
CA SER A 35 -2.42 17.44 16.81
C SER A 35 -2.05 16.26 15.88
N GLU A 36 -3.01 15.58 15.24
CA GLU A 36 -2.74 14.26 14.61
C GLU A 36 -2.48 14.29 13.10
N GLY A 37 -3.18 15.14 12.32
CA GLY A 37 -2.87 15.40 10.90
C GLY A 37 -1.45 15.99 10.68
N HIS A 38 -0.84 16.51 11.75
CA HIS A 38 0.55 16.96 11.73
C HIS A 38 1.55 15.83 11.49
N GLN A 39 1.18 14.58 11.71
CA GLN A 39 2.14 13.48 11.68
C GLN A 39 2.37 12.97 10.25
N LEU A 40 1.31 12.84 9.43
CA LEU A 40 1.45 12.58 7.98
C LEU A 40 1.99 13.81 7.29
N LYS A 41 1.50 15.00 7.66
CA LYS A 41 2.06 16.27 7.17
C LYS A 41 3.56 16.37 7.45
N ARG A 42 4.02 16.08 8.67
CA ARG A 42 5.47 16.05 9.01
C ARG A 42 6.22 14.99 8.23
N PHE A 43 5.63 13.81 8.03
CA PHE A 43 6.25 12.76 7.22
C PHE A 43 6.43 13.22 5.76
N LEU A 44 5.36 13.72 5.13
CA LEU A 44 5.40 14.23 3.76
C LEU A 44 6.32 15.44 3.61
N SER A 45 6.34 16.35 4.58
CA SER A 45 7.31 17.47 4.60
C SER A 45 8.76 16.99 4.66
N ARG A 46 9.06 15.94 5.42
CA ARG A 46 10.39 15.28 5.39
C ARG A 46 10.65 14.60 4.05
N LEU A 47 9.62 14.09 3.36
CA LEU A 47 9.79 13.58 2.01
C LEU A 47 10.12 14.68 0.98
N GLY A 48 10.00 15.96 1.34
CA GLY A 48 10.23 17.10 0.48
C GLY A 48 8.96 17.71 -0.10
N PHE A 49 7.78 17.26 0.36
CA PHE A 49 6.53 17.95 0.12
C PHE A 49 6.42 19.13 1.09
N ASP A 50 7.05 20.24 0.71
CA ASP A 50 6.86 21.49 1.42
C ASP A 50 5.53 22.10 0.98
N PHE A 51 4.53 21.98 1.84
CA PHE A 51 3.19 22.47 1.54
C PHE A 51 3.06 24.00 1.64
N SER A 52 4.11 24.68 2.13
CA SER A 52 4.07 26.13 2.34
C SER A 52 4.15 26.95 1.04
N ASP A 53 4.73 26.40 -0.03
CA ASP A 53 4.73 27.02 -1.37
C ASP A 53 3.71 26.37 -2.33
N MET A 54 3.05 25.28 -1.92
CA MET A 54 1.94 24.63 -2.64
C MET A 54 0.57 25.29 -2.36
N SER A 55 0.51 26.25 -1.44
CA SER A 55 -0.73 26.93 -1.01
C SER A 55 -1.22 28.04 -1.97
N TYR A 56 -0.82 28.01 -3.24
CA TYR A 56 -1.11 29.10 -4.19
C TYR A 56 -2.51 29.02 -4.81
N ASP A 57 -3.21 27.89 -4.67
CA ASP A 57 -4.61 27.78 -5.05
C ASP A 57 -5.49 27.83 -3.78
N PRO A 58 -6.28 28.89 -3.57
CA PRO A 58 -7.18 28.98 -2.42
C PRO A 58 -8.26 27.89 -2.38
N ASN A 59 -8.39 27.07 -3.43
CA ASN A 59 -9.33 25.95 -3.52
C ASN A 59 -8.65 24.57 -3.48
N PHE A 60 -7.33 24.49 -3.30
CA PHE A 60 -6.61 23.22 -3.21
C PHE A 60 -5.63 23.24 -2.04
N ASP A 61 -5.99 22.51 -0.99
CA ASP A 61 -5.05 22.12 0.05
C ASP A 61 -4.84 20.60 -0.05
N ILE A 62 -3.60 20.19 -0.31
CA ILE A 62 -3.19 18.78 -0.27
C ILE A 62 -3.46 18.13 1.11
N LEU A 63 -3.59 18.94 2.17
CA LEU A 63 -4.08 18.50 3.48
C LEU A 63 -5.56 18.11 3.47
N ASP A 64 -6.39 18.76 2.66
CA ASP A 64 -7.80 18.37 2.48
C ASP A 64 -7.89 17.03 1.73
N ARG A 65 -6.96 16.77 0.80
CA ARG A 65 -6.86 15.45 0.15
C ARG A 65 -6.43 14.36 1.12
N ILE A 66 -5.50 14.66 2.03
CA ILE A 66 -5.13 13.76 3.13
C ILE A 66 -6.34 13.52 4.04
N ALA A 67 -7.03 14.58 4.43
CA ALA A 67 -8.13 14.52 5.38
C ALA A 67 -9.38 13.82 4.83
N SER A 68 -9.58 13.87 3.51
CA SER A 68 -10.68 13.20 2.81
C SER A 68 -10.37 11.79 2.33
N LEU A 69 -9.14 11.30 2.55
CA LEU A 69 -8.72 9.96 2.15
C LEU A 69 -9.58 8.91 2.86
N SER A 70 -10.33 8.14 2.08
CA SER A 70 -11.24 7.11 2.57
C SER A 70 -10.62 5.71 2.44
N PHE A 71 -11.11 4.75 3.23
CA PHE A 71 -10.53 3.43 3.32
C PHE A 71 -11.60 2.35 3.43
N GLU A 72 -11.51 1.34 2.56
CA GLU A 72 -12.30 0.12 2.64
C GLU A 72 -11.39 -1.09 2.84
N PHE A 73 -11.70 -1.92 3.86
CA PHE A 73 -10.85 -3.03 4.26
C PHE A 73 -11.61 -4.35 4.28
N GLY A 74 -11.04 -5.36 3.63
CA GLY A 74 -11.49 -6.75 3.69
C GLY A 74 -12.67 -7.02 2.76
N ILE A 75 -13.85 -7.17 3.37
CA ILE A 75 -15.07 -7.59 2.67
C ILE A 75 -15.99 -6.37 2.54
N PRO A 76 -16.44 -6.05 1.31
CA PRO A 76 -17.35 -4.93 1.11
C PRO A 76 -18.62 -5.05 1.93
N ALA A 77 -19.16 -3.92 2.39
CA ALA A 77 -20.38 -3.90 3.20
C ALA A 77 -21.61 -4.52 2.48
N PHE A 78 -21.61 -4.55 1.14
CA PHE A 78 -22.65 -5.17 0.33
C PHE A 78 -22.57 -6.70 0.25
N VAL A 79 -21.46 -7.31 0.69
CA VAL A 79 -21.27 -8.76 0.74
C VAL A 79 -21.64 -9.27 2.13
N LYS A 80 -22.71 -10.07 2.20
CA LYS A 80 -23.13 -10.75 3.44
C LYS A 80 -22.50 -12.14 3.50
N ILE A 81 -21.69 -12.41 4.52
CA ILE A 81 -21.10 -13.72 4.77
C ILE A 81 -21.71 -14.32 6.03
N ARG A 82 -22.22 -15.55 5.96
CA ARG A 82 -22.66 -16.34 7.11
C ARG A 82 -21.56 -17.34 7.48
N LEU A 83 -21.04 -17.26 8.70
CA LEU A 83 -19.94 -18.11 9.18
C LEU A 83 -20.50 -19.29 9.98
N PHE A 84 -20.10 -20.53 9.64
CA PHE A 84 -20.61 -21.74 10.29
C PHE A 84 -19.70 -22.29 11.40
N ARG A 85 -18.39 -22.04 11.38
CA ARG A 85 -17.42 -22.39 12.44
C ARG A 85 -16.06 -21.70 12.18
N SER A 86 -15.31 -21.42 13.25
CA SER A 86 -13.98 -20.79 13.20
C SER A 86 -12.93 -21.78 13.75
N PRO A 87 -12.01 -22.36 12.94
CA PRO A 87 -10.85 -23.06 13.48
C PRO A 87 -9.72 -22.07 13.79
N PRO A 88 -8.75 -22.42 14.67
CA PRO A 88 -7.90 -21.43 15.33
C PRO A 88 -6.75 -20.85 14.48
N LYS A 89 -6.49 -21.32 13.25
CA LYS A 89 -5.18 -21.07 12.61
C LYS A 89 -5.15 -20.57 11.17
N PHE A 90 -6.23 -20.64 10.39
CA PHE A 90 -6.25 -20.08 9.03
C PHE A 90 -7.67 -19.63 8.68
N PHE A 91 -7.79 -18.62 7.81
CA PHE A 91 -9.06 -18.12 7.29
C PHE A 91 -9.72 -19.18 6.41
N ASP A 92 -10.40 -20.15 7.01
CA ASP A 92 -11.27 -21.09 6.31
C ASP A 92 -12.68 -20.48 6.30
N TYR A 93 -13.04 -19.83 5.19
CA TYR A 93 -14.37 -19.23 4.99
C TYR A 93 -15.21 -20.14 4.11
N THR A 94 -16.33 -20.65 4.63
CA THR A 94 -17.39 -21.21 3.79
C THR A 94 -18.33 -20.06 3.42
N LEU A 95 -18.29 -19.62 2.17
CA LEU A 95 -19.04 -18.46 1.69
C LEU A 95 -20.42 -18.91 1.23
N GLU A 96 -21.48 -18.47 1.92
CA GLU A 96 -22.85 -18.58 1.40
C GLU A 96 -23.04 -17.46 0.36
N VAL A 97 -22.51 -17.68 -0.85
CA VAL A 97 -22.85 -16.82 -2.00
C VAL A 97 -24.35 -16.99 -2.21
N THR A 98 -25.13 -15.90 -2.27
CA THR A 98 -26.49 -15.98 -2.82
C THR A 98 -26.39 -16.79 -4.10
N PRO A 99 -27.06 -17.95 -4.21
CA PRO A 99 -26.77 -18.91 -5.26
C PRO A 99 -26.78 -18.15 -6.57
N PHE A 100 -25.61 -18.12 -7.23
CA PHE A 100 -25.62 -17.85 -8.65
C PHE A 100 -26.63 -18.84 -9.24
N PRO A 101 -27.52 -18.43 -10.16
CA PRO A 101 -28.44 -19.36 -10.80
C PRO A 101 -27.62 -20.56 -11.26
N ASP A 102 -28.08 -21.76 -10.90
CA ASP A 102 -27.40 -23.02 -11.20
C ASP A 102 -26.95 -22.98 -12.66
N ILE A 103 -25.63 -23.01 -12.85
CA ILE A 103 -25.03 -22.84 -14.17
C ILE A 103 -25.16 -24.12 -15.01
N GLY A 104 -25.62 -25.23 -14.40
CA GLY A 104 -26.13 -26.44 -15.04
C GLY A 104 -25.42 -26.92 -16.31
N ASP A 105 -26.12 -27.70 -17.13
CA ASP A 105 -25.67 -28.07 -18.48
C ASP A 105 -25.86 -26.93 -19.50
N GLU A 106 -26.68 -25.92 -19.16
CA GLU A 106 -26.92 -24.73 -19.97
C GLU A 106 -26.12 -23.54 -19.43
N PHE A 107 -24.81 -23.48 -19.69
CA PHE A 107 -23.94 -22.42 -19.17
C PHE A 107 -24.31 -20.99 -19.63
N PHE A 108 -24.70 -20.83 -20.91
CA PHE A 108 -24.79 -19.51 -21.54
C PHE A 108 -25.95 -18.65 -21.00
N THR A 109 -27.14 -19.23 -20.84
CA THR A 109 -28.34 -18.48 -20.45
C THR A 109 -28.28 -17.96 -19.01
N PRO A 110 -27.92 -18.79 -17.99
CA PRO A 110 -27.68 -18.35 -16.62
C PRO A 110 -26.54 -17.35 -16.54
N TYR A 111 -25.43 -17.55 -17.26
CA TYR A 111 -24.31 -16.62 -17.26
C TYR A 111 -24.71 -15.22 -17.75
N ILE A 112 -25.37 -15.11 -18.90
CA ILE A 112 -25.84 -13.82 -19.43
C ILE A 112 -26.88 -13.19 -18.49
N THR A 113 -27.75 -13.99 -17.87
CA THR A 113 -28.73 -13.51 -16.90
C THR A 113 -28.06 -12.94 -15.66
N SER A 114 -27.04 -13.62 -15.12
CA SER A 114 -26.23 -13.14 -14.02
C SER A 114 -25.48 -11.86 -14.36
N LEU A 115 -24.85 -11.78 -15.54
CA LEU A 115 -24.18 -10.56 -15.98
C LEU A 115 -25.14 -9.37 -16.06
N ARG A 116 -26.34 -9.56 -16.61
CA ARG A 116 -27.38 -8.51 -16.64
C ARG A 116 -27.78 -8.07 -15.24
N GLN A 117 -28.02 -9.01 -14.32
CA GLN A 117 -28.40 -8.69 -12.93
C GLN A 117 -27.28 -7.94 -12.19
N VAL A 118 -26.04 -8.39 -12.31
CA VAL A 118 -24.87 -7.72 -11.72
C VAL A 118 -24.71 -6.32 -12.31
N THR A 119 -24.85 -6.17 -13.62
CA THR A 119 -24.79 -4.88 -14.32
C THR A 119 -25.84 -3.90 -13.79
N ILE A 120 -27.10 -4.34 -13.63
CA ILE A 120 -28.17 -3.51 -13.05
C ILE A 120 -27.83 -3.10 -11.61
N ARG A 121 -27.27 -4.00 -10.80
CA ARG A 121 -26.87 -3.69 -9.41
C ARG A 121 -25.71 -2.70 -9.36
N ILE A 122 -24.75 -2.78 -10.28
CA ILE A 122 -23.65 -1.81 -10.42
C ILE A 122 -24.22 -0.43 -10.79
N PHE A 123 -25.09 -0.35 -11.82
CA PHE A 123 -25.70 0.92 -12.24
C PHE A 123 -26.57 1.55 -11.15
N ARG A 124 -27.17 0.74 -10.28
CA ARG A 124 -27.94 1.22 -9.10
C ARG A 124 -27.06 1.57 -7.89
N GLY A 125 -25.73 1.43 -7.99
CA GLY A 125 -24.81 1.69 -6.88
C GLY A 125 -24.88 0.67 -5.74
N HIS A 126 -25.53 -0.48 -5.96
CA HIS A 126 -25.66 -1.53 -4.94
C HIS A 126 -24.43 -2.44 -4.85
N VAL A 127 -23.56 -2.43 -5.87
CA VAL A 127 -22.33 -3.22 -5.97
C VAL A 127 -21.26 -2.33 -6.61
N ASP A 128 -20.06 -2.29 -6.04
CA ASP A 128 -18.90 -1.71 -6.70
C ASP A 128 -18.11 -2.83 -7.40
N ALA A 129 -18.12 -2.84 -8.73
CA ALA A 129 -17.42 -3.83 -9.54
C ALA A 129 -15.90 -3.82 -9.36
N ARG A 130 -15.35 -2.73 -8.81
CA ARG A 130 -13.91 -2.54 -8.59
C ARG A 130 -13.44 -3.16 -7.28
N PHE A 131 -14.35 -3.60 -6.40
CA PHE A 131 -13.99 -4.18 -5.11
C PHE A 131 -14.54 -5.60 -4.96
N THR A 132 -13.65 -6.59 -5.09
CA THR A 132 -13.98 -8.01 -4.91
C THR A 132 -13.16 -8.62 -3.77
N PRO A 133 -13.78 -9.18 -2.72
CA PRO A 133 -13.05 -9.63 -1.53
C PRO A 133 -12.06 -10.76 -1.82
N ALA A 134 -12.28 -11.55 -2.88
CA ALA A 134 -11.45 -12.71 -3.21
C ALA A 134 -10.12 -12.34 -3.89
N GLN A 135 -9.99 -11.14 -4.42
CA GLN A 135 -8.77 -10.73 -5.10
C GLN A 135 -7.64 -10.50 -4.08
N ALA A 136 -6.47 -11.08 -4.36
CA ALA A 136 -5.27 -10.88 -3.56
C ALA A 136 -4.54 -9.60 -4.00
N ASN A 137 -5.21 -8.45 -3.87
CA ASN A 137 -4.63 -7.16 -4.21
C ASN A 137 -5.08 -6.02 -3.28
N ALA A 138 -4.43 -4.87 -3.41
CA ALA A 138 -4.87 -3.59 -2.89
C ALA A 138 -4.85 -2.53 -4.02
N PHE A 139 -5.63 -1.47 -3.86
CA PHE A 139 -5.72 -0.39 -4.85
C PHE A 139 -6.01 0.95 -4.19
N TYR A 140 -5.42 1.99 -4.74
CA TYR A 140 -5.90 3.36 -4.62
C TYR A 140 -6.79 3.73 -5.80
N PHE A 141 -8.04 4.10 -5.50
CA PHE A 141 -8.98 4.63 -6.45
C PHE A 141 -8.93 6.15 -6.41
N TYR A 142 -8.27 6.72 -7.41
CA TYR A 142 -8.20 8.16 -7.61
C TYR A 142 -9.61 8.75 -7.59
N GLU A 143 -10.57 8.13 -8.29
CA GLU A 143 -11.92 8.68 -8.55
C GLU A 143 -12.78 8.95 -7.31
N VAL A 144 -12.40 8.37 -6.18
CA VAL A 144 -13.11 8.49 -4.90
C VAL A 144 -12.17 8.81 -3.75
N ASN A 145 -10.89 9.11 -4.05
CA ASN A 145 -9.83 9.26 -3.06
C ASN A 145 -9.89 8.16 -1.98
N GLU A 146 -9.94 6.90 -2.42
CA GLU A 146 -10.21 5.74 -1.55
C GLU A 146 -9.15 4.65 -1.72
N ILE A 147 -8.69 4.10 -0.60
CA ILE A 147 -7.81 2.94 -0.58
C ILE A 147 -8.65 1.71 -0.25
N ARG A 148 -8.54 0.68 -1.09
CA ARG A 148 -9.21 -0.60 -0.87
C ARG A 148 -8.22 -1.72 -0.75
N ILE A 149 -8.29 -2.42 0.38
CA ILE A 149 -7.44 -3.58 0.64
C ILE A 149 -8.35 -4.80 0.74
N HIS A 150 -8.23 -5.70 -0.23
CA HIS A 150 -9.17 -6.79 -0.38
C HIS A 150 -8.84 -7.91 0.62
N ALA A 151 -9.85 -8.64 1.11
CA ALA A 151 -9.62 -9.72 2.07
C ALA A 151 -8.61 -10.77 1.56
N GLY A 152 -8.59 -11.03 0.25
CA GLY A 152 -7.68 -11.97 -0.38
C GLY A 152 -6.19 -11.66 -0.23
N ILE A 153 -5.79 -10.41 0.04
CA ILE A 153 -4.37 -10.08 0.30
C ILE A 153 -3.98 -10.21 1.78
N VAL A 154 -4.96 -10.32 2.69
CA VAL A 154 -4.77 -10.30 4.14
C VAL A 154 -4.49 -11.71 4.66
N GLN A 155 -3.47 -12.35 4.10
CA GLN A 155 -3.07 -13.71 4.42
C GLN A 155 -1.55 -13.87 4.27
N PRO A 156 -0.95 -14.96 4.79
CA PRO A 156 0.46 -15.24 4.56
C PRO A 156 0.83 -15.24 3.07
N PRO A 157 2.01 -14.72 2.67
CA PRO A 157 3.07 -14.16 3.51
C PRO A 157 2.90 -12.68 3.85
N VAL A 158 1.78 -12.06 3.47
CA VAL A 158 1.54 -10.62 3.64
C VAL A 158 1.11 -10.26 5.07
N TYR A 159 0.30 -11.11 5.69
CA TYR A 159 -0.19 -10.88 7.06
C TYR A 159 -0.25 -12.16 7.87
N PHE A 160 0.16 -12.06 9.14
CA PHE A 160 0.07 -13.14 10.12
C PHE A 160 -0.54 -12.58 11.41
N GLN A 161 -1.62 -13.21 11.90
CA GLN A 161 -2.35 -12.74 13.09
C GLN A 161 -1.50 -12.70 14.36
N GLU A 162 -0.54 -13.62 14.49
CA GLU A 162 0.30 -13.82 15.66
C GLU A 162 1.80 -13.67 15.33
N ALA A 163 2.12 -12.77 14.40
CA ALA A 163 3.51 -12.42 14.10
C ALA A 163 3.96 -11.15 14.84
N PRO A 164 5.28 -10.98 15.02
CA PRO A 164 5.86 -9.69 15.36
C PRO A 164 5.33 -8.58 14.42
N ALA A 165 5.06 -7.40 14.98
CA ALA A 165 4.63 -6.21 14.27
C ALA A 165 5.53 -5.94 13.07
N ALA A 166 6.86 -6.08 13.23
CA ALA A 166 7.81 -5.88 12.14
C ALA A 166 7.45 -6.64 10.85
N LEU A 167 6.99 -7.90 10.94
CA LEU A 167 6.57 -8.65 9.76
C LEU A 167 5.34 -8.03 9.09
N ASN A 168 4.32 -7.72 9.89
CA ASN A 168 3.07 -7.17 9.38
C ASN A 168 3.26 -5.75 8.82
N TYR A 169 4.07 -4.89 9.45
CA TYR A 169 4.40 -3.56 8.95
C TYR A 169 5.24 -3.62 7.66
N GLY A 170 6.23 -4.51 7.58
CA GLY A 170 7.08 -4.65 6.39
C GLY A 170 6.33 -5.19 5.17
N ALA A 171 5.33 -6.04 5.39
CA ALA A 171 4.51 -6.60 4.33
C ALA A 171 3.22 -5.80 4.10
N LEU A 172 2.18 -6.06 4.90
CA LEU A 172 0.86 -5.44 4.77
C LEU A 172 0.87 -3.93 5.04
N GLY A 173 1.64 -3.47 6.03
CA GLY A 173 1.76 -2.04 6.36
C GLY A 173 2.36 -1.24 5.21
N GLN A 174 3.40 -1.78 4.56
CA GLN A 174 3.97 -1.17 3.36
C GLN A 174 3.01 -1.21 2.17
N ILE A 175 2.19 -2.25 2.01
CA ILE A 175 1.17 -2.27 0.92
C ILE A 175 0.16 -1.14 1.11
N ALA A 176 -0.38 -0.95 2.31
CA ALA A 176 -1.29 0.20 2.50
C ALA A 176 -0.61 1.55 2.39
N ALA A 177 0.62 1.66 2.87
CA ALA A 177 1.37 2.88 2.72
C ALA A 177 1.70 3.15 1.24
N HIS A 178 1.92 2.11 0.44
CA HIS A 178 2.05 2.20 -1.02
C HIS A 178 0.78 2.76 -1.65
N GLU A 179 -0.39 2.17 -1.35
CA GLU A 179 -1.67 2.69 -1.85
C GLU A 179 -1.93 4.13 -1.39
N MET A 180 -1.54 4.47 -0.17
CA MET A 180 -1.61 5.85 0.32
C MET A 180 -0.75 6.81 -0.47
N MET A 181 0.41 6.35 -0.95
CA MET A 181 1.33 7.19 -1.68
C MET A 181 0.91 7.43 -3.12
N HIS A 182 -0.01 6.63 -3.67
CA HIS A 182 -0.66 6.96 -4.93
C HIS A 182 -1.50 8.25 -4.89
N ALA A 183 -1.96 8.69 -3.71
CA ALA A 183 -2.60 10.00 -3.57
C ALA A 183 -1.63 11.17 -3.88
N PHE A 184 -0.32 10.93 -3.85
CA PHE A 184 0.74 11.94 -3.99
C PHE A 184 1.77 11.58 -5.05
N ASP A 185 1.52 10.53 -5.83
CA ASP A 185 2.41 10.12 -6.90
C ASP A 185 2.27 11.03 -8.13
N ILE A 186 2.90 10.67 -9.25
CA ILE A 186 2.92 11.49 -10.46
C ILE A 186 1.50 11.81 -10.98
N TRP A 187 0.55 10.90 -10.81
CA TRP A 187 -0.86 11.11 -11.19
C TRP A 187 -1.66 11.74 -10.07
N GLY A 188 -1.42 11.29 -8.85
CA GLY A 188 -2.06 11.76 -7.62
C GLY A 188 -1.84 13.25 -7.48
N ILE A 189 -0.59 13.69 -7.46
CA ILE A 189 -0.27 15.10 -7.22
C ILE A 189 -0.98 16.04 -8.18
N ALA A 190 -1.21 15.65 -9.43
CA ALA A 190 -1.86 16.44 -10.48
C ALA A 190 -3.37 16.73 -10.27
N HIS A 191 -3.99 16.23 -9.20
CA HIS A 191 -5.43 16.33 -8.95
C HIS A 191 -5.76 16.83 -7.53
N ASP A 192 -6.91 17.45 -7.35
CA ASP A 192 -7.44 17.79 -6.03
C ASP A 192 -8.25 16.66 -5.38
N GLU A 193 -8.78 16.88 -4.18
CA GLU A 193 -9.62 15.92 -3.46
C GLU A 193 -10.95 15.60 -4.18
N ARG A 194 -11.33 16.43 -5.16
CA ARG A 194 -12.49 16.24 -6.05
C ARG A 194 -12.08 15.81 -7.46
N LEU A 195 -10.80 15.48 -7.66
CA LEU A 195 -10.21 15.03 -8.92
C LEU A 195 -10.24 16.05 -10.04
N ARG A 196 -10.33 17.33 -9.69
CA ARG A 196 -10.13 18.39 -10.66
C ARG A 196 -8.62 18.48 -10.89
N PRO A 197 -8.17 18.56 -12.17
CA PRO A 197 -6.77 18.80 -12.46
C PRO A 197 -6.31 20.08 -11.78
N VAL A 198 -5.25 19.98 -10.98
CA VAL A 198 -4.63 21.13 -10.35
C VAL A 198 -3.52 21.60 -11.26
N ASN A 199 -3.61 22.85 -11.71
CA ASN A 199 -2.55 23.46 -12.49
C ASN A 199 -1.45 23.94 -11.55
N PHE A 200 -0.51 23.06 -11.21
CA PHE A 200 0.70 23.47 -10.52
C PHE A 200 1.48 24.40 -11.46
N LYS A 201 1.54 25.69 -11.14
CA LYS A 201 2.66 26.52 -11.62
C LYS A 201 3.95 25.80 -11.20
N MET A 202 5.03 25.89 -11.98
CA MET A 202 6.33 25.34 -11.61
C MET A 202 6.84 25.96 -10.30
N THR A 203 6.35 25.47 -9.16
CA THR A 203 6.80 25.84 -7.83
C THR A 203 8.14 25.17 -7.55
N ASN A 204 8.82 25.64 -6.51
CA ASN A 204 10.06 25.03 -6.08
C ASN A 204 9.81 23.59 -5.58
N THR A 205 8.67 23.34 -4.93
CA THR A 205 8.26 21.99 -4.51
C THR A 205 8.04 21.03 -5.68
N MET A 206 7.39 21.44 -6.77
CA MET A 206 7.24 20.55 -7.94
C MET A 206 8.58 20.18 -8.57
N LYS A 207 9.53 21.12 -8.66
CA LYS A 207 10.87 20.84 -9.16
C LYS A 207 11.61 19.83 -8.27
N ARG A 208 11.57 20.02 -6.95
CA ARG A 208 12.16 19.08 -5.99
C ARG A 208 11.50 17.70 -6.05
N TYR A 209 10.19 17.66 -6.23
CA TYR A 209 9.44 16.41 -6.41
C TYR A 209 9.91 15.67 -7.68
N GLU A 210 9.97 16.37 -8.82
CA GLU A 210 10.45 15.82 -10.08
C GLU A 210 11.90 15.31 -10.00
N GLU A 211 12.80 16.07 -9.37
CA GLU A 211 14.19 15.66 -9.12
C GLU A 211 14.27 14.34 -8.35
N LYS A 212 13.44 14.19 -7.32
CA LYS A 212 13.39 12.99 -6.49
C LYS A 212 12.80 11.78 -7.25
N VAL A 213 11.75 11.99 -8.06
CA VAL A 213 11.19 10.95 -8.95
C VAL A 213 12.24 10.50 -9.97
N LEU A 214 12.96 11.44 -10.58
CA LEU A 214 14.02 11.15 -11.55
C LEU A 214 15.19 10.38 -10.90
N CYS A 215 15.55 10.72 -9.65
CA CYS A 215 16.53 9.95 -8.91
C CYS A 215 16.09 8.48 -8.72
N LEU A 216 14.84 8.26 -8.28
CA LEU A 216 14.33 6.90 -8.08
C LEU A 216 14.29 6.14 -9.40
N ARG A 217 13.83 6.77 -10.48
CA ARG A 217 13.85 6.18 -11.82
C ARG A 217 15.25 5.70 -12.19
N ALA A 218 16.28 6.53 -11.97
CA ALA A 218 17.66 6.15 -12.24
C ALA A 218 18.10 4.94 -11.39
N SER A 219 17.71 4.89 -10.12
CA SER A 219 18.00 3.74 -9.23
C SER A 219 17.35 2.44 -9.73
N TYR A 220 16.10 2.51 -10.19
CA TYR A 220 15.40 1.35 -10.76
C TYR A 220 16.00 0.91 -12.10
N GLN A 221 16.34 1.86 -12.98
CA GLN A 221 17.00 1.55 -14.25
C GLN A 221 18.35 0.83 -14.02
N GLU A 222 19.14 1.31 -13.07
CA GLU A 222 20.42 0.69 -12.68
C GLU A 222 20.21 -0.73 -12.13
N ALA A 223 19.27 -0.91 -11.20
CA ALA A 223 18.96 -2.22 -10.62
C ALA A 223 18.49 -3.26 -11.67
N GLU A 224 17.90 -2.78 -12.77
CA GLU A 224 17.39 -3.62 -13.85
C GLU A 224 18.35 -3.80 -15.03
N ASN A 225 19.56 -3.22 -14.95
CA ASN A 225 20.48 -3.08 -16.09
C ASN A 225 19.77 -2.52 -17.34
N ALA A 226 18.80 -1.64 -17.14
CA ALA A 226 18.08 -0.98 -18.21
C ALA A 226 18.92 0.20 -18.72
N SER A 227 18.90 0.46 -20.04
CA SER A 227 19.52 1.68 -20.55
C SER A 227 18.84 2.90 -19.93
N ARG A 228 19.61 3.94 -19.57
CA ARG A 228 19.04 5.23 -19.14
C ARG A 228 18.14 5.86 -20.21
N ALA A 229 18.35 5.47 -21.47
CA ALA A 229 17.53 5.84 -22.62
C ALA A 229 16.20 5.05 -22.72
N ARG A 230 15.98 4.03 -21.88
CA ARG A 230 14.70 3.34 -21.80
C ARG A 230 13.67 4.31 -21.22
N THR A 231 12.74 4.72 -22.07
CA THR A 231 11.58 5.49 -21.64
C THR A 231 10.75 4.64 -20.68
N THR A 232 10.60 5.10 -19.45
CA THR A 232 9.58 4.61 -18.52
C THR A 232 8.32 5.45 -18.73
N ASP A 233 7.15 4.85 -18.50
CA ASP A 233 5.91 5.60 -18.44
C ASP A 233 5.70 6.17 -17.02
N ALA A 234 4.86 7.20 -16.92
CA ALA A 234 4.53 7.84 -15.64
C ALA A 234 3.94 6.84 -14.62
N LYS A 235 3.31 5.76 -15.10
CA LYS A 235 2.77 4.68 -14.27
C LYS A 235 3.89 3.88 -13.57
N THR A 236 4.91 3.47 -14.31
CA THR A 236 6.05 2.73 -13.77
C THR A 236 6.79 3.56 -12.72
N ASP A 237 6.95 4.86 -12.95
CA ASP A 237 7.57 5.76 -11.97
C ASP A 237 6.70 5.98 -10.73
N SER A 238 5.38 6.02 -10.90
CA SER A 238 4.40 6.15 -9.81
C SER A 238 4.50 4.97 -8.85
N GLU A 239 4.62 3.77 -9.38
CA GLU A 239 4.80 2.54 -8.61
C GLU A 239 6.14 2.50 -7.88
N GLY A 240 7.22 2.91 -8.55
CA GLY A 240 8.54 2.98 -7.93
C GLY A 240 8.62 4.04 -6.82
N PHE A 241 7.92 5.16 -7.01
CA PHE A 241 7.72 6.18 -5.98
C PHE A 241 6.96 5.61 -4.78
N ALA A 242 5.79 5.02 -5.01
CA ALA A 242 4.92 4.49 -3.96
C ALA A 242 5.57 3.31 -3.20
N ASP A 243 6.37 2.48 -3.88
CA ASP A 243 7.16 1.42 -3.23
C ASP A 243 8.11 1.99 -2.19
N PHE A 244 8.88 3.01 -2.57
CA PHE A 244 9.89 3.60 -1.71
C PHE A 244 9.27 4.44 -0.58
N THR A 245 8.41 5.39 -0.93
CA THR A 245 7.79 6.30 0.04
C THR A 245 6.82 5.55 0.96
N GLY A 246 6.12 4.54 0.45
CA GLY A 246 5.29 3.63 1.25
C GLY A 246 6.12 2.82 2.25
N LEU A 247 7.32 2.37 1.86
CA LEU A 247 8.22 1.66 2.78
C LEU A 247 8.74 2.59 3.88
N LEU A 248 9.11 3.83 3.54
CA LEU A 248 9.50 4.85 4.53
C LEU A 248 8.37 5.14 5.52
N LEU A 249 7.13 5.24 5.03
CA LEU A 249 5.95 5.52 5.84
C LEU A 249 5.64 4.35 6.78
N ALA A 250 5.64 3.12 6.26
CA ALA A 250 5.44 1.92 7.07
C ALA A 250 6.53 1.75 8.13
N HIS A 251 7.78 2.07 7.80
CA HIS A 251 8.88 2.08 8.76
C HIS A 251 8.67 3.14 9.85
N SER A 252 8.29 4.36 9.47
CA SER A 252 7.98 5.43 10.43
C SER A 252 6.79 5.04 11.35
N ALA A 253 5.79 4.37 10.81
CA ALA A 253 4.63 3.89 11.57
C ALA A 253 4.99 2.72 12.50
N LEU A 254 5.92 1.84 12.11
CA LEU A 254 6.46 0.80 12.99
C LEU A 254 7.25 1.44 14.15
N GLN A 255 8.06 2.45 13.85
CA GLN A 255 8.88 3.16 14.83
C GLN A 255 8.07 3.92 15.88
N SER A 256 6.82 4.29 15.59
CA SER A 256 5.94 4.95 16.55
C SER A 256 5.33 4.00 17.58
N LEU A 257 5.40 2.68 17.35
CA LEU A 257 4.94 1.68 18.31
C LEU A 257 5.91 1.54 19.48
N SER A 258 5.40 1.49 20.70
CA SER A 258 6.25 1.23 21.87
C SER A 258 6.79 -0.21 21.85
N ARG A 259 8.10 -0.37 22.06
CA ARG A 259 8.78 -1.67 22.26
C ARG A 259 8.72 -2.65 21.06
N TRP A 260 8.40 -2.18 19.85
CA TRP A 260 8.36 -3.02 18.64
C TRP A 260 9.69 -3.74 18.37
N ASP A 261 10.80 -3.10 18.73
CA ASP A 261 12.17 -3.59 18.56
C ASP A 261 12.55 -4.67 19.58
N ARG A 262 11.76 -4.81 20.65
CA ARG A 262 11.93 -5.82 21.72
C ARG A 262 11.04 -7.04 21.52
N GLU A 263 10.22 -7.05 20.47
CA GLU A 263 9.43 -8.24 20.16
C GLU A 263 10.35 -9.43 19.87
N ALA A 264 9.91 -10.62 20.31
CA ALA A 264 10.72 -11.82 20.17
C ALA A 264 11.02 -12.11 18.70
N ALA A 265 12.28 -12.45 18.42
CA ALA A 265 12.65 -12.98 17.11
C ALA A 265 11.86 -14.27 16.80
N LEU A 266 11.71 -14.58 15.53
CA LEU A 266 11.06 -15.82 15.12
C LEU A 266 11.94 -17.02 15.51
N PRO A 267 11.37 -18.08 16.11
CA PRO A 267 12.11 -19.30 16.40
C PRO A 267 12.81 -19.83 15.14
N GLY A 268 14.10 -20.18 15.27
CA GLY A 268 14.90 -20.71 14.15
C GLY A 268 15.40 -19.66 13.15
N VAL A 269 15.07 -18.38 13.31
CA VAL A 269 15.54 -17.29 12.44
C VAL A 269 16.46 -16.36 13.23
N ARG A 270 17.72 -16.24 12.78
CA ARG A 270 18.71 -15.34 13.38
C ARG A 270 18.59 -13.91 12.85
N LEU A 271 17.41 -13.31 12.96
CA LEU A 271 17.14 -11.93 12.56
C LEU A 271 16.48 -11.16 13.70
N THR A 272 16.86 -9.89 13.86
CA THR A 272 16.21 -8.98 14.80
C THR A 272 14.83 -8.54 14.29
N ALA A 273 13.99 -7.98 15.16
CA ALA A 273 12.72 -7.38 14.75
C ALA A 273 12.92 -6.32 13.63
N LYS A 274 13.98 -5.51 13.71
CA LYS A 274 14.32 -4.54 12.66
C LYS A 274 14.61 -5.20 11.32
N GLN A 275 15.43 -6.24 11.31
CA GLN A 275 15.77 -6.98 10.10
C GLN A 275 14.55 -7.71 9.51
N LEU A 276 13.65 -8.22 10.37
CA LEU A 276 12.42 -8.88 9.94
C LEU A 276 11.48 -7.95 9.16
N PHE A 277 11.46 -6.65 9.46
CA PHE A 277 10.68 -5.67 8.68
C PHE A 277 11.11 -5.64 7.21
N TYR A 278 12.42 -5.51 6.96
CA TYR A 278 12.96 -5.46 5.59
C TYR A 278 12.82 -6.80 4.87
N VAL A 279 12.99 -7.92 5.58
CA VAL A 279 12.76 -9.25 5.00
C VAL A 279 11.30 -9.46 4.64
N ALA A 280 10.35 -9.01 5.46
CA ALA A 280 8.93 -9.08 5.14
C ALA A 280 8.56 -8.24 3.91
N HIS A 281 9.15 -7.05 3.78
CA HIS A 281 9.00 -6.21 2.59
C HIS A 281 9.43 -6.93 1.32
N CYS A 282 10.58 -7.61 1.33
CA CYS A 282 11.07 -8.32 0.15
C CYS A 282 10.39 -9.68 -0.10
N ARG A 283 10.01 -10.40 0.96
CA ARG A 283 9.46 -11.75 0.84
C ARG A 283 8.18 -11.80 0.01
N LYS A 284 7.32 -10.79 0.10
CA LYS A 284 6.08 -10.72 -0.71
C LYS A 284 6.34 -10.59 -2.21
N TRP A 285 7.53 -10.15 -2.61
CA TRP A 285 7.95 -10.01 -4.01
C TRP A 285 8.62 -11.28 -4.57
N CYS A 286 8.82 -12.32 -3.76
CA CYS A 286 9.42 -13.56 -4.23
C CYS A 286 8.49 -14.27 -5.23
N ALA A 287 8.95 -14.41 -6.47
CA ALA A 287 8.27 -15.17 -7.52
C ALA A 287 9.24 -16.13 -8.20
N PRO A 288 8.80 -17.33 -8.64
CA PRO A 288 9.65 -18.25 -9.38
C PRO A 288 10.04 -17.64 -10.74
N PRO A 289 11.27 -17.88 -11.24
CA PRO A 289 11.73 -17.36 -12.53
C PRO A 289 10.88 -17.79 -13.73
N SER A 290 10.22 -18.94 -13.62
CA SER A 290 9.32 -19.55 -14.60
C SER A 290 7.85 -19.20 -14.39
N GLY A 291 7.51 -18.38 -13.38
CA GLY A 291 6.14 -18.01 -13.08
C GLY A 291 5.52 -17.06 -14.11
N PRO A 292 4.19 -16.87 -14.08
CA PRO A 292 3.49 -15.91 -14.94
C PRO A 292 3.93 -14.45 -14.70
N HIS A 293 4.72 -14.18 -13.65
CA HIS A 293 5.35 -12.90 -13.37
C HIS A 293 6.75 -12.73 -14.00
N ARG A 294 7.19 -13.66 -14.87
CA ARG A 294 8.34 -13.44 -15.74
C ARG A 294 8.14 -12.10 -16.43
N ARG A 295 9.11 -11.18 -16.28
CA ARG A 295 9.10 -9.79 -16.77
C ARG A 295 8.33 -9.70 -18.08
N ASP A 296 7.05 -9.34 -17.99
CA ASP A 296 6.24 -9.12 -19.17
C ASP A 296 6.83 -7.87 -19.83
N PRO A 297 7.35 -7.95 -21.07
CA PRO A 297 7.89 -6.78 -21.76
C PRO A 297 6.87 -5.65 -21.91
N LYS A 298 5.57 -5.97 -21.76
CA LYS A 298 4.45 -5.02 -21.78
C LYS A 298 3.98 -4.58 -20.38
N SER A 299 4.59 -5.11 -19.31
CA SER A 299 4.26 -4.70 -17.94
C SER A 299 4.70 -3.26 -17.71
N SER A 300 3.75 -2.42 -17.34
CA SER A 300 3.96 -1.04 -16.89
C SER A 300 4.46 -0.95 -15.44
N TYR A 301 5.26 -1.94 -15.00
CA TYR A 301 5.74 -2.06 -13.63
C TYR A 301 7.19 -2.52 -13.61
N TRP A 302 7.95 -2.03 -12.62
CA TRP A 302 9.27 -2.54 -12.28
C TRP A 302 9.22 -4.03 -11.90
N ALA A 303 10.30 -4.75 -12.16
CA ALA A 303 10.41 -6.16 -11.81
C ALA A 303 10.35 -6.35 -10.28
N ALA A 304 9.74 -7.45 -9.83
CA ALA A 304 9.54 -7.73 -8.40
C ALA A 304 10.84 -7.67 -7.57
N ARG A 305 11.98 -8.10 -8.16
CA ARG A 305 13.29 -7.96 -7.53
C ARG A 305 13.65 -6.50 -7.28
N SER A 306 13.50 -5.64 -8.28
CA SER A 306 13.78 -4.20 -8.21
C SER A 306 12.88 -3.50 -7.19
N ARG A 307 11.58 -3.85 -7.18
CA ARG A 307 10.59 -3.36 -6.20
C ARG A 307 10.93 -3.72 -4.74
N CYS A 308 11.72 -4.77 -4.53
CA CYS A 308 12.28 -5.12 -3.22
C CYS A 308 13.59 -4.36 -2.92
N ILE A 309 14.56 -4.37 -3.84
CA ILE A 309 15.93 -3.91 -3.52
C ILE A 309 16.10 -2.40 -3.61
N VAL A 310 15.42 -1.71 -4.53
CA VAL A 310 15.61 -0.27 -4.76
C VAL A 310 15.12 0.54 -3.57
N PRO A 311 13.94 0.26 -2.97
CA PRO A 311 13.57 0.91 -1.73
C PRO A 311 14.62 0.74 -0.62
N LEU A 312 15.15 -0.48 -0.45
CA LEU A 312 16.14 -0.78 0.60
C LEU A 312 17.50 -0.11 0.36
N GLN A 313 17.98 -0.06 -0.88
CA GLN A 313 19.21 0.66 -1.27
C GLN A 313 19.16 2.14 -0.89
N ASN A 314 17.96 2.73 -0.92
CA ASN A 314 17.73 4.14 -0.60
C ASN A 314 17.40 4.37 0.90
N MET A 315 17.38 3.33 1.74
CA MET A 315 17.13 3.45 3.19
C MET A 315 18.41 3.31 4.02
N PRO A 316 18.95 4.38 4.63
CA PRO A 316 20.10 4.27 5.55
C PRO A 316 19.86 3.38 6.76
N GLN A 317 18.62 3.31 7.22
CA GLN A 317 18.23 2.45 8.34
C GLN A 317 18.47 0.98 8.00
N PHE A 318 18.13 0.55 6.77
CA PHE A 318 18.39 -0.81 6.29
C PHE A 318 19.89 -1.12 6.29
N ALA A 319 20.70 -0.24 5.68
CA ALA A 319 22.15 -0.44 5.62
C ALA A 319 22.78 -0.51 7.02
N ALA A 320 22.28 0.27 7.98
CA ALA A 320 22.75 0.24 9.37
C ALA A 320 22.35 -1.07 10.07
N ASP A 321 21.10 -1.51 9.95
CA ASP A 321 20.57 -2.71 10.62
C ASP A 321 21.15 -4.02 10.05
N PHE A 322 21.60 -4.01 8.80
CA PHE A 322 22.34 -5.12 8.17
C PHE A 322 23.86 -4.92 8.14
N GLN A 323 24.37 -3.83 8.70
CA GLN A 323 25.80 -3.50 8.75
C GLN A 323 26.48 -3.52 7.36
N CYS A 324 25.76 -3.08 6.32
CA CYS A 324 26.27 -2.98 4.96
C CYS A 324 27.38 -1.92 4.89
N ARG A 325 28.50 -2.22 4.21
CA ARG A 325 29.61 -1.27 4.04
C ARG A 325 29.26 -0.22 2.98
N PRO A 326 29.75 1.02 3.10
CA PRO A 326 29.56 2.03 2.06
C PRO A 326 30.11 1.56 0.72
N GLY A 327 29.27 1.56 -0.31
CA GLY A 327 29.60 1.08 -1.66
C GLY A 327 29.24 -0.38 -1.92
N ASP A 328 28.76 -1.13 -0.93
CA ASP A 328 28.13 -2.43 -1.19
C ASP A 328 26.92 -2.24 -2.11
N TYR A 329 26.55 -3.27 -2.89
CA TYR A 329 25.40 -3.20 -3.81
C TYR A 329 24.11 -2.73 -3.10
N MET A 330 23.88 -3.18 -1.87
CA MET A 330 22.71 -2.79 -1.07
C MET A 330 22.92 -1.51 -0.22
N ASN A 331 24.08 -0.87 -0.34
CA ASN A 331 24.43 0.39 0.32
C ASN A 331 25.22 1.29 -0.68
N PRO A 332 24.57 1.75 -1.76
CA PRO A 332 25.21 2.66 -2.70
C PRO A 332 25.55 3.99 -2.02
N ARG A 333 26.61 4.64 -2.51
CA ARG A 333 27.06 5.95 -2.01
C ARG A 333 26.06 7.04 -2.32
N ASP A 334 25.57 7.05 -3.56
CA ASP A 334 24.53 7.94 -4.01
C ASP A 334 23.17 7.31 -3.76
N ARG A 335 22.30 8.05 -3.07
CA ARG A 335 20.95 7.60 -2.73
C ARG A 335 19.96 8.69 -3.00
N CYS A 336 18.76 8.27 -3.39
CA CYS A 336 17.62 9.15 -3.44
C CYS A 336 17.19 9.48 -2.02
N SER A 337 17.39 10.74 -1.67
CA SER A 337 17.04 11.27 -0.37
C SER A 337 15.66 11.90 -0.43
N PHE A 338 14.71 11.28 0.26
CA PHE A 338 13.46 11.91 0.64
C PHE A 338 13.59 12.31 2.12
N TRP A 339 14.45 13.31 2.38
CA TRP A 339 14.72 13.88 3.72
C TRP A 339 14.85 15.40 3.62
#